data_AF-A0A6P3ZJT7-F1
#
_entry.id   AF-A0A6P3ZJT7-F1
#
_cell.length_a   1.000
_cell.length_b   1.000
_cell.length_c   1.000
_cell.angle_alpha   90.00
_cell.angle_beta   90.00
_cell.angle_gamma   90.00
#
_symmetry.space_group_name_H-M   'P 1'
#
loop_
_entity.id
_entity.type
_entity.pdbx_description
1 polymer ?
#
loop_
_entity_poly.entity_id
_entity_poly.type
_entity_poly.pdbx_seq_one_letter_code
_entity_poly.pdbx_strand_id
1 'polypeptide(L)'
;MGVSDNLFEGLPPPSAERHGSQPQQQEEEEKEEEEAQQFHPKTASSGNPPQSSTLPASPPPVLKSALKRPKPLQPNPDDDDNDATAPAPGKKLRFKTTTDASEKQVTEAMRKIASHIKNPSKFSKASKLAIQLIQAGSVKPETKDHFFAILEAAMSSSTSCTEPSVRADYHALFSAAKDASQFLNKKQNNQLTAWTINAVVANDLSTDDSFQFSKTAGQIKEAISNLPVATEDDDIEEAAALKDETETTDEDKQTKQDVAAEENNKQESDPFGLDALIPNSGKKGEKTKGKEAATKIKEEDDTKRFLKSQREALIICLEIAARRYKTPWCQTVIDILVKHAHDNVARFTSRQRDAIEKLWASIREQHTRRKNGKSVTGKLDVNAFEWLQQKYANEKISIRHAVGGSGDRRAQQWLG
;
A
#
# COMPACT_ATOMS: atom_id res chain seq x y z
N MET A 1 -4.13 -16.47 14.81
CA MET A 1 -3.09 -17.15 13.99
C MET A 1 -1.75 -16.60 14.46
N GLY A 2 -0.92 -17.45 15.06
CA GLY A 2 0.33 -17.03 15.71
C GLY A 2 1.28 -16.34 14.74
N VAL A 3 1.74 -15.15 15.11
CA VAL A 3 2.77 -14.40 14.40
C VAL A 3 4.07 -14.56 15.18
N SER A 4 4.66 -15.73 15.05
CA SER A 4 6.04 -15.97 15.44
C SER A 4 6.75 -16.72 14.32
N ASP A 5 6.65 -16.16 13.12
CA ASP A 5 7.49 -16.50 11.98
C ASP A 5 8.20 -15.23 11.51
N ASN A 6 9.48 -15.37 11.24
CA ASN A 6 10.48 -14.32 11.07
C ASN A 6 10.02 -13.16 10.16
N LEU A 7 9.85 -11.99 10.78
CA LEU A 7 9.36 -10.72 10.19
C LEU A 7 10.22 -10.15 9.04
N PHE A 8 11.33 -10.81 8.68
CA PHE A 8 12.28 -10.36 7.65
C PHE A 8 12.81 -11.51 6.79
N GLU A 9 12.00 -12.54 6.56
CA GLU A 9 12.36 -13.62 5.66
C GLU A 9 12.46 -13.08 4.21
N GLY A 10 13.70 -12.78 3.79
CA GLY A 10 14.00 -12.18 2.49
C GLY A 10 15.04 -11.04 2.52
N LEU A 11 15.50 -10.59 3.69
CA LEU A 11 16.63 -9.64 3.78
C LEU A 11 17.95 -10.40 4.01
N PRO A 12 19.05 -10.04 3.31
CA PRO A 12 20.36 -10.61 3.59
C PRO A 12 20.81 -10.22 5.01
N PRO A 13 21.46 -11.14 5.76
CA PRO A 13 21.88 -10.86 7.12
C PRO A 13 22.95 -9.75 7.18
N PRO A 14 22.97 -8.92 8.25
CA PRO A 14 24.01 -7.92 8.42
C PRO A 14 25.36 -8.60 8.65
N SER A 15 26.37 -8.19 7.88
CA SER A 15 27.74 -8.67 8.07
C SER A 15 28.29 -8.08 9.37
N ALA A 16 28.59 -8.97 10.32
CA ALA A 16 29.22 -8.62 11.58
C ALA A 16 30.58 -7.94 11.36
N GLU A 17 30.83 -6.92 12.18
CA GLU A 17 32.08 -6.20 12.34
C GLU A 17 33.25 -7.16 12.57
N ARG A 18 34.33 -7.03 11.79
CA ARG A 18 35.65 -7.51 12.19
C ARG A 18 36.40 -6.37 12.86
N HIS A 19 36.53 -6.45 14.17
CA HIS A 19 37.52 -5.70 14.93
C HIS A 19 38.94 -6.16 14.58
N GLY A 20 39.80 -5.18 14.26
CA GLY A 20 41.16 -5.05 14.79
C GLY A 20 42.27 -5.94 14.24
N SER A 21 43.17 -5.35 13.44
CA SER A 21 44.64 -5.42 13.61
C SER A 21 45.33 -4.41 12.67
N GLN A 22 46.33 -3.71 13.22
CA GLN A 22 47.07 -2.56 12.70
C GLN A 22 47.98 -2.83 11.48
N PRO A 23 48.53 -1.76 10.84
CA PRO A 23 49.33 -1.83 9.62
C PRO A 23 50.84 -1.90 9.90
N GLN A 24 51.60 -2.53 8.98
CA GLN A 24 53.05 -2.36 8.90
C GLN A 24 53.48 -2.21 7.43
N GLN A 25 54.38 -1.25 7.23
CA GLN A 25 54.91 -0.72 5.99
C GLN A 25 56.09 -1.55 5.44
N GLN A 26 56.57 -1.12 4.26
CA GLN A 26 57.87 -1.38 3.60
C GLN A 26 57.90 -2.61 2.69
N GLU A 27 57.93 -2.42 1.37
CA GLU A 27 59.05 -2.04 0.46
C GLU A 27 59.52 -3.31 -0.26
N GLU A 28 59.28 -3.39 -1.57
CA GLU A 28 60.32 -3.80 -2.54
C GLU A 28 59.82 -3.58 -3.97
N GLU A 29 60.59 -2.74 -4.67
CA GLU A 29 60.56 -2.47 -6.10
C GLU A 29 61.06 -3.67 -6.92
N GLU A 30 60.57 -3.72 -8.17
CA GLU A 30 61.23 -4.17 -9.39
C GLU A 30 61.97 -5.53 -9.41
N LYS A 31 61.52 -6.43 -10.30
CA LYS A 31 62.32 -6.83 -11.47
C LYS A 31 61.62 -7.76 -12.46
N GLU A 32 61.84 -7.40 -13.72
CA GLU A 32 62.10 -8.25 -14.90
C GLU A 32 60.93 -8.89 -15.68
N GLU A 33 60.72 -8.26 -16.84
CA GLU A 33 60.19 -8.82 -18.08
C GLU A 33 61.09 -9.92 -18.65
N GLU A 34 60.51 -10.63 -19.63
CA GLU A 34 61.13 -11.51 -20.65
C GLU A 34 61.50 -12.95 -20.25
N GLU A 35 60.66 -13.89 -20.67
CA GLU A 35 61.09 -14.80 -21.74
C GLU A 35 59.90 -15.40 -22.50
N ALA A 36 59.94 -15.22 -23.81
CA ALA A 36 59.08 -15.87 -24.78
C ALA A 36 59.76 -17.14 -25.31
N GLN A 37 58.94 -18.01 -25.93
CA GLN A 37 59.30 -19.12 -26.83
C GLN A 37 59.69 -20.41 -26.09
N GLN A 38 59.28 -21.63 -26.47
CA GLN A 38 58.59 -22.17 -27.64
C GLN A 38 58.27 -23.66 -27.32
N PHE A 39 57.28 -24.21 -28.01
CA PHE A 39 57.23 -25.56 -28.63
C PHE A 39 55.87 -26.29 -28.48
N HIS A 40 55.20 -26.34 -29.62
CA HIS A 40 54.01 -27.08 -30.05
C HIS A 40 54.27 -28.62 -30.13
N PRO A 41 53.45 -29.45 -30.83
CA PRO A 41 51.99 -29.58 -30.97
C PRO A 41 51.53 -31.06 -30.73
N LYS A 42 50.23 -31.34 -30.71
CA LYS A 42 49.71 -32.61 -31.26
C LYS A 42 48.45 -32.39 -32.10
N THR A 43 48.55 -32.93 -33.31
CA THR A 43 47.61 -32.96 -34.43
C THR A 43 46.69 -34.18 -34.40
N ALA A 44 45.44 -34.01 -34.84
CA ALA A 44 44.65 -34.99 -35.63
C ALA A 44 43.43 -34.20 -36.18
N SER A 45 43.28 -33.92 -37.47
CA SER A 45 43.05 -34.78 -38.66
C SER A 45 41.58 -34.71 -39.12
N SER A 46 41.38 -33.98 -40.22
CA SER A 46 40.47 -34.14 -41.37
C SER A 46 39.08 -34.76 -41.28
N GLY A 47 38.10 -34.07 -41.87
CA GLY A 47 36.89 -34.67 -42.45
C GLY A 47 35.77 -33.67 -42.83
N ASN A 48 35.52 -33.52 -44.14
CA ASN A 48 34.64 -32.60 -44.90
C ASN A 48 33.16 -32.34 -44.49
N PRO A 49 32.51 -31.27 -45.04
CA PRO A 49 31.14 -30.76 -44.75
C PRO A 49 30.10 -31.38 -45.74
N PRO A 50 28.85 -30.88 -45.94
CA PRO A 50 27.99 -29.90 -45.24
C PRO A 50 26.57 -30.45 -44.93
N GLN A 51 25.81 -29.88 -43.98
CA GLN A 51 24.33 -29.86 -44.09
C GLN A 51 23.72 -28.59 -43.49
N SER A 52 22.94 -27.95 -44.35
CA SER A 52 22.06 -26.81 -44.16
C SER A 52 21.04 -27.02 -43.04
N SER A 53 20.88 -26.02 -42.16
CA SER A 53 19.62 -25.80 -41.43
C SER A 53 19.49 -24.32 -41.06
N THR A 54 18.54 -23.72 -41.75
CA THR A 54 17.92 -22.39 -41.66
C THR A 54 17.75 -21.82 -40.25
N LEU A 55 18.19 -20.56 -40.10
CA LEU A 55 17.76 -19.63 -39.05
C LEU A 55 16.32 -19.14 -39.34
N PRO A 56 15.41 -19.07 -38.35
CA PRO A 56 14.21 -18.25 -38.48
C PRO A 56 14.53 -16.79 -38.12
N ALA A 57 14.48 -15.93 -39.13
CA ALA A 57 14.57 -14.48 -38.99
C ALA A 57 13.27 -13.92 -38.38
N SER A 58 13.41 -13.17 -37.30
CA SER A 58 12.36 -12.34 -36.69
C SER A 58 12.03 -11.13 -37.60
N PRO A 59 10.74 -10.79 -37.82
CA PRO A 59 10.36 -9.68 -38.70
C PRO A 59 10.47 -8.30 -38.02
N PRO A 60 10.86 -7.23 -38.75
CA PRO A 60 10.85 -5.85 -38.26
C PRO A 60 9.44 -5.22 -38.29
N PRO A 61 9.20 -4.16 -37.49
CA PRO A 61 7.87 -3.59 -37.26
C PRO A 61 7.40 -2.68 -38.41
N VAL A 62 6.13 -2.83 -38.80
CA VAL A 62 5.45 -1.97 -39.77
C VAL A 62 4.56 -0.97 -39.02
N LEU A 63 5.00 0.29 -38.97
CA LEU A 63 4.18 1.45 -38.62
C LEU A 63 3.99 2.31 -39.85
N LYS A 64 2.85 2.23 -40.56
CA LYS A 64 2.37 3.32 -41.44
C LYS A 64 0.83 3.39 -41.52
N SER A 65 0.31 4.45 -40.91
CA SER A 65 -0.72 5.38 -41.40
C SER A 65 -2.03 4.84 -42.01
N ALA A 66 -3.15 5.08 -41.31
CA ALA A 66 -4.47 5.21 -41.92
C ALA A 66 -5.25 6.37 -41.25
N LEU A 67 -4.78 7.61 -41.42
CA LEU A 67 -5.52 8.82 -41.07
C LEU A 67 -6.38 9.21 -42.29
N LYS A 68 -7.64 8.77 -42.33
CA LYS A 68 -8.62 9.25 -43.33
C LYS A 68 -9.08 10.66 -42.95
N ARG A 69 -8.65 11.62 -43.77
CA ARG A 69 -9.09 13.02 -43.83
C ARG A 69 -10.50 13.13 -44.44
N PRO A 70 -11.47 13.81 -43.80
CA PRO A 70 -12.59 14.43 -44.50
C PRO A 70 -12.23 15.83 -45.02
N LYS A 71 -12.92 16.21 -46.10
CA LYS A 71 -12.70 17.33 -47.03
C LYS A 71 -13.01 18.71 -46.41
N PRO A 72 -12.31 19.80 -46.80
CA PRO A 72 -12.58 21.14 -46.29
C PRO A 72 -13.68 21.84 -47.11
N LEU A 73 -14.63 22.48 -46.42
CA LEU A 73 -15.50 23.52 -46.98
C LEU A 73 -14.96 24.88 -46.54
N GLN A 74 -14.80 25.77 -47.53
CA GLN A 74 -14.28 27.13 -47.35
C GLN A 74 -15.31 28.07 -46.68
N PRO A 75 -14.85 29.19 -46.08
CA PRO A 75 -15.68 30.14 -45.35
C PRO A 75 -16.00 31.43 -46.13
N ASN A 76 -16.94 32.20 -45.56
CA ASN A 76 -17.23 33.66 -45.64
C ASN A 76 -18.57 34.04 -46.28
N PRO A 77 -19.12 35.24 -45.97
CA PRO A 77 -19.25 35.91 -44.67
C PRO A 77 -20.65 36.57 -44.47
N ASP A 78 -20.83 37.23 -43.31
CA ASP A 78 -21.79 38.31 -42.99
C ASP A 78 -23.29 37.95 -42.86
N ASP A 79 -23.80 37.97 -41.63
CA ASP A 79 -24.72 39.03 -41.20
C ASP A 79 -24.98 38.98 -39.68
N ASP A 80 -25.13 40.19 -39.17
CA ASP A 80 -25.15 40.65 -37.78
C ASP A 80 -26.41 40.26 -36.97
N ASP A 81 -26.32 40.55 -35.67
CA ASP A 81 -27.40 40.88 -34.74
C ASP A 81 -28.19 39.77 -33.99
N ASN A 82 -27.85 39.69 -32.70
CA ASN A 82 -28.72 39.84 -31.53
C ASN A 82 -29.23 38.61 -30.73
N ASP A 83 -28.87 38.71 -29.44
CA ASP A 83 -29.59 38.32 -28.22
C ASP A 83 -29.60 36.86 -27.69
N ALA A 84 -29.63 36.82 -26.36
CA ALA A 84 -29.38 35.76 -25.39
C ALA A 84 -30.00 34.37 -25.65
N THR A 85 -29.31 33.29 -25.20
CA THR A 85 -29.85 32.22 -24.32
C THR A 85 -28.78 31.14 -24.03
N ALA A 86 -28.75 30.67 -22.78
CA ALA A 86 -27.86 29.65 -22.21
C ALA A 86 -27.86 28.29 -22.94
N PRO A 87 -26.74 27.52 -22.91
CA PRO A 87 -26.67 26.22 -23.58
C PRO A 87 -27.33 25.10 -22.74
N ALA A 88 -28.24 24.37 -23.39
CA ALA A 88 -28.93 23.20 -22.84
C ALA A 88 -27.99 21.97 -22.68
N PRO A 89 -28.18 21.14 -21.64
CA PRO A 89 -27.33 19.98 -21.39
C PRO A 89 -27.73 18.76 -22.22
N GLY A 90 -26.71 18.05 -22.73
CA GLY A 90 -26.84 16.84 -23.53
C GLY A 90 -27.65 15.73 -22.85
N LYS A 91 -28.56 15.14 -23.62
CA LYS A 91 -29.45 14.05 -23.23
C LYS A 91 -28.64 12.76 -23.00
N LYS A 92 -28.23 12.50 -21.75
CA LYS A 92 -27.84 11.14 -21.31
C LYS A 92 -29.13 10.37 -21.02
N LEU A 93 -29.33 9.26 -21.73
CA LEU A 93 -30.45 8.33 -21.56
C LEU A 93 -30.32 7.65 -20.18
N ARG A 94 -30.90 8.28 -19.15
CA ARG A 94 -31.06 7.68 -17.82
C ARG A 94 -32.28 6.76 -17.88
N PHE A 95 -32.05 5.45 -17.85
CA PHE A 95 -33.12 4.53 -17.46
C PHE A 95 -33.58 4.93 -16.06
N LYS A 96 -34.80 5.45 -15.97
CA LYS A 96 -35.47 5.71 -14.70
C LYS A 96 -35.81 4.36 -14.08
N THR A 97 -34.91 3.81 -13.28
CA THR A 97 -35.28 2.81 -12.27
C THR A 97 -35.95 3.55 -11.11
N THR A 98 -37.13 4.11 -11.34
CA THR A 98 -38.02 4.58 -10.28
C THR A 98 -38.82 3.36 -9.80
N THR A 99 -38.19 2.54 -8.98
CA THR A 99 -38.92 1.66 -8.08
C THR A 99 -38.80 2.31 -6.72
N ASP A 100 -39.90 2.92 -6.25
CA ASP A 100 -40.01 3.43 -4.88
C ASP A 100 -40.02 2.20 -3.96
N ALA A 101 -38.84 1.67 -3.67
CA ALA A 101 -38.67 0.56 -2.76
C ALA A 101 -38.98 1.06 -1.35
N SER A 102 -39.91 0.38 -0.67
CA SER A 102 -40.25 0.73 0.70
C SER A 102 -38.99 0.73 1.58
N GLU A 103 -38.86 1.69 2.50
CA GLU A 103 -37.73 1.77 3.45
C GLU A 103 -37.47 0.46 4.19
N LYS A 104 -38.52 -0.33 4.45
CA LYS A 104 -38.41 -1.67 5.04
C LYS A 104 -37.66 -2.64 4.14
N GLN A 105 -37.92 -2.60 2.83
CA GLN A 105 -37.20 -3.43 1.86
C GLN A 105 -35.75 -2.99 1.72
N VAL A 106 -35.49 -1.67 1.74
CA VAL A 106 -34.12 -1.12 1.69
C VAL A 106 -33.31 -1.55 2.91
N THR A 107 -33.87 -1.43 4.12
CA THR A 107 -33.20 -1.82 5.37
C THR A 107 -32.96 -3.33 5.45
N GLU A 108 -33.92 -4.15 5.01
CA GLU A 108 -33.73 -5.60 4.92
C GLU A 108 -32.63 -5.98 3.91
N ALA A 109 -32.61 -5.33 2.74
CA ALA A 109 -31.56 -5.52 1.74
C ALA A 109 -30.18 -5.14 2.29
N MET A 110 -30.07 -4.00 3.00
CA MET A 110 -28.82 -3.56 3.64
C MET A 110 -28.32 -4.60 4.66
N ARG A 111 -29.21 -5.15 5.50
CA ARG A 111 -28.86 -6.19 6.48
C ARG A 111 -28.35 -7.45 5.79
N LYS A 112 -28.98 -7.86 4.69
CA LYS A 112 -28.56 -9.03 3.91
C LYS A 112 -27.17 -8.81 3.27
N ILE A 113 -26.93 -7.61 2.73
CA ILE A 113 -25.62 -7.22 2.19
C ILE A 113 -24.55 -7.26 3.29
N ALA A 114 -24.83 -6.72 4.48
CA ALA A 114 -23.90 -6.74 5.61
C ALA A 114 -23.53 -8.18 6.05
N SER A 115 -24.44 -9.14 5.93
CA SER A 115 -24.11 -10.56 6.19
C SER A 115 -23.18 -11.16 5.13
N HIS A 116 -23.36 -10.79 3.86
CA HIS A 116 -22.65 -11.38 2.74
C HIS A 116 -21.29 -10.74 2.49
N ILE A 117 -21.10 -9.48 2.91
CA ILE A 117 -19.85 -8.75 2.69
C ILE A 117 -18.70 -9.30 3.54
N LYS A 118 -18.97 -9.94 4.68
CA LYS A 118 -17.95 -10.63 5.49
C LYS A 118 -17.31 -11.83 4.79
N ASN A 119 -17.98 -12.39 3.78
CA ASN A 119 -17.48 -13.56 3.08
C ASN A 119 -16.70 -13.12 1.82
N PRO A 120 -15.40 -13.44 1.69
CA PRO A 120 -14.58 -12.99 0.57
C PRO A 120 -15.12 -13.44 -0.80
N SER A 121 -15.72 -14.64 -0.88
CA SER A 121 -16.30 -15.15 -2.13
C SER A 121 -17.54 -14.37 -2.60
N LYS A 122 -18.25 -13.72 -1.67
CA LYS A 122 -19.47 -12.95 -1.94
C LYS A 122 -19.22 -11.44 -1.91
N PHE A 123 -18.06 -11.02 -1.41
CA PHE A 123 -17.68 -9.63 -1.22
C PHE A 123 -17.90 -8.80 -2.48
N SER A 124 -17.31 -9.20 -3.61
CA SER A 124 -17.38 -8.46 -4.88
C SER A 124 -18.80 -8.19 -5.38
N LYS A 125 -19.76 -9.09 -5.09
CA LYS A 125 -21.16 -8.89 -5.49
C LYS A 125 -21.89 -8.02 -4.45
N ALA A 126 -21.63 -8.26 -3.17
CA ALA A 126 -22.21 -7.49 -2.08
C ALA A 126 -21.78 -6.01 -2.11
N SER A 127 -20.50 -5.73 -2.37
CA SER A 127 -19.94 -4.38 -2.50
C SER A 127 -20.60 -3.61 -3.64
N LYS A 128 -20.78 -4.23 -4.81
CA LYS A 128 -21.48 -3.63 -5.96
C LYS A 128 -22.93 -3.28 -5.64
N LEU A 129 -23.64 -4.15 -4.92
CA LEU A 129 -25.01 -3.85 -4.46
C LEU A 129 -25.02 -2.68 -3.45
N ALA A 130 -24.06 -2.63 -2.52
CA ALA A 130 -23.92 -1.50 -1.60
C ALA A 130 -23.65 -0.17 -2.34
N ILE A 131 -22.79 -0.18 -3.36
CA ILE A 131 -22.52 1.00 -4.21
C ILE A 131 -23.79 1.43 -4.94
N GLN A 132 -24.59 0.48 -5.46
CA GLN A 132 -25.87 0.79 -6.10
C GLN A 132 -26.86 1.46 -5.14
N LEU A 133 -26.91 1.05 -3.87
CA LEU A 133 -27.73 1.71 -2.85
C LEU A 133 -27.28 3.16 -2.60
N ILE A 134 -25.98 3.44 -2.61
CA ILE A 134 -25.44 4.80 -2.52
C ILE A 134 -25.87 5.62 -3.74
N GLN A 135 -25.65 5.09 -4.95
CA GLN A 135 -25.95 5.77 -6.21
C GLN A 135 -27.46 6.01 -6.41
N ALA A 136 -28.30 5.14 -5.87
CA ALA A 136 -29.76 5.30 -5.87
C ALA A 136 -30.26 6.31 -4.82
N GLY A 137 -29.39 6.87 -3.98
CA GLY A 137 -29.78 7.79 -2.91
C GLY A 137 -30.54 7.11 -1.77
N SER A 138 -30.35 5.79 -1.60
CA SER A 138 -31.02 5.02 -0.55
C SER A 138 -30.37 5.19 0.83
N VAL A 139 -29.22 5.87 0.91
CA VAL A 139 -28.57 6.26 2.17
C VAL A 139 -29.18 7.59 2.63
N LYS A 140 -30.05 7.52 3.63
CA LYS A 140 -30.77 8.64 4.23
C LYS A 140 -30.49 8.66 5.73
N PRO A 141 -30.84 9.74 6.46
CA PRO A 141 -30.69 9.79 7.91
C PRO A 141 -31.31 8.61 8.68
N GLU A 142 -32.37 8.01 8.13
CA GLU A 142 -33.09 6.86 8.69
C GLU A 142 -32.41 5.51 8.42
N THR A 143 -31.72 5.39 7.27
CA THR A 143 -31.07 4.14 6.83
C THR A 143 -29.56 4.13 7.07
N LYS A 144 -28.99 5.27 7.49
CA LYS A 144 -27.53 5.46 7.65
C LYS A 144 -26.87 4.41 8.54
N ASP A 145 -27.52 3.98 9.63
CA ASP A 145 -26.93 3.03 10.57
C ASP A 145 -26.84 1.64 9.97
N HIS A 146 -27.83 1.25 9.16
CA HIS A 146 -27.81 0.00 8.40
C HIS A 146 -26.75 0.03 7.31
N PHE A 147 -26.58 1.17 6.62
CA PHE A 147 -25.51 1.36 5.65
C PHE A 147 -24.14 1.31 6.32
N PHE A 148 -23.97 1.97 7.46
CA PHE A 148 -22.72 1.97 8.20
C PHE A 148 -22.34 0.55 8.69
N ALA A 149 -23.32 -0.24 9.12
CA ALA A 149 -23.10 -1.65 9.47
C ALA A 149 -22.59 -2.50 8.29
N ILE A 150 -22.89 -2.14 7.03
CA ILE A 150 -22.29 -2.80 5.86
C ILE A 150 -20.79 -2.49 5.79
N LEU A 151 -20.39 -1.23 5.99
CA LEU A 151 -18.99 -0.81 5.96
C LEU A 151 -18.19 -1.43 7.10
N GLU A 152 -18.76 -1.45 8.30
CA GLU A 152 -18.17 -2.10 9.48
C GLU A 152 -18.00 -3.60 9.25
N ALA A 153 -19.02 -4.27 8.69
CA ALA A 153 -18.93 -5.68 8.35
C ALA A 153 -17.88 -5.96 7.27
N ALA A 154 -17.68 -5.04 6.32
CA ALA A 154 -16.62 -5.16 5.32
C ALA A 154 -15.24 -5.11 5.98
N MET A 155 -15.01 -4.13 6.86
CA MET A 155 -13.71 -3.96 7.53
C MET A 155 -13.43 -4.99 8.63
N SER A 156 -14.47 -5.66 9.12
CA SER A 156 -14.35 -6.78 10.06
C SER A 156 -14.11 -8.13 9.38
N SER A 157 -14.00 -8.16 8.05
CA SER A 157 -13.72 -9.38 7.30
C SER A 157 -12.31 -9.89 7.59
N SER A 158 -12.12 -11.22 7.58
CA SER A 158 -10.81 -11.83 7.77
C SER A 158 -9.83 -11.56 6.63
N THR A 159 -10.33 -11.12 5.47
CA THR A 159 -9.49 -10.80 4.30
C THR A 159 -9.09 -9.34 4.33
N SER A 160 -7.77 -9.07 4.26
CA SER A 160 -7.26 -7.71 4.16
C SER A 160 -7.84 -6.97 2.94
N CYS A 161 -8.22 -5.69 3.13
CA CYS A 161 -8.72 -4.85 2.06
C CYS A 161 -7.68 -4.52 0.98
N THR A 162 -6.41 -4.88 1.21
CA THR A 162 -5.30 -4.68 0.27
C THR A 162 -4.99 -5.90 -0.59
N GLU A 163 -5.72 -7.00 -0.41
CA GLU A 163 -5.53 -8.22 -1.19
C GLU A 163 -5.86 -8.00 -2.67
N PRO A 164 -5.01 -8.44 -3.62
CA PRO A 164 -5.21 -8.20 -5.06
C PRO A 164 -6.57 -8.62 -5.61
N SER A 165 -7.16 -9.70 -5.07
CA SER A 165 -8.45 -10.23 -5.53
C SER A 165 -9.66 -9.34 -5.19
N VAL A 166 -9.58 -8.56 -4.12
CA VAL A 166 -10.72 -7.77 -3.60
C VAL A 166 -10.43 -6.26 -3.51
N ARG A 167 -9.16 -5.84 -3.65
CA ARG A 167 -8.74 -4.44 -3.51
C ARG A 167 -9.55 -3.46 -4.35
N ALA A 168 -9.88 -3.82 -5.60
CA ALA A 168 -10.62 -2.94 -6.50
C ALA A 168 -12.06 -2.71 -6.02
N ASP A 169 -12.70 -3.77 -5.49
CA ASP A 169 -14.05 -3.69 -4.95
C ASP A 169 -14.09 -2.93 -3.62
N TYR A 170 -13.07 -3.11 -2.75
CA TYR A 170 -12.90 -2.30 -1.52
C TYR A 170 -12.70 -0.82 -1.88
N HIS A 171 -11.77 -0.53 -2.79
CA HIS A 171 -11.50 0.82 -3.25
C HIS A 171 -12.78 1.49 -3.78
N ALA A 172 -13.54 0.81 -4.64
CA ALA A 172 -14.78 1.34 -5.20
C ALA A 172 -15.85 1.59 -4.13
N LEU A 173 -16.03 0.66 -3.20
CA LEU A 173 -17.02 0.79 -2.12
C LEU A 173 -16.72 1.98 -1.21
N PHE A 174 -15.48 2.08 -0.72
CA PHE A 174 -15.09 3.14 0.21
C PHE A 174 -14.94 4.50 -0.48
N SER A 175 -14.61 4.53 -1.78
CA SER A 175 -14.69 5.76 -2.58
C SER A 175 -16.13 6.27 -2.70
N ALA A 176 -17.08 5.38 -3.00
CA ALA A 176 -18.51 5.76 -3.06
C ALA A 176 -19.07 6.12 -1.67
N ALA A 177 -18.62 5.46 -0.61
CA ALA A 177 -19.06 5.74 0.76
C ALA A 177 -18.71 7.17 1.22
N LYS A 178 -17.62 7.76 0.70
CA LYS A 178 -17.26 9.16 0.98
C LYS A 178 -18.34 10.13 0.55
N ASP A 179 -19.00 9.89 -0.58
CA ASP A 179 -20.07 10.76 -1.08
C ASP A 179 -21.31 10.72 -0.16
N ALA A 180 -21.47 9.64 0.60
CA ALA A 180 -22.54 9.49 1.59
C ALA A 180 -22.18 10.02 3.00
N SER A 181 -20.97 10.54 3.21
CA SER A 181 -20.47 11.00 4.51
C SER A 181 -21.32 12.11 5.15
N GLN A 182 -22.02 12.91 4.33
CA GLN A 182 -22.92 13.97 4.79
C GLN A 182 -24.07 13.48 5.68
N PHE A 183 -24.46 12.20 5.56
CA PHE A 183 -25.54 11.61 6.36
C PHE A 183 -25.04 10.95 7.66
N LEU A 184 -23.72 10.73 7.76
CA LEU A 184 -23.10 10.04 8.88
C LEU A 184 -22.85 11.00 10.05
N ASN A 185 -22.84 10.46 11.27
CA ASN A 185 -22.45 11.25 12.45
C ASN A 185 -20.92 11.41 12.53
N LYS A 186 -20.44 12.27 13.45
CA LYS A 186 -19.00 12.54 13.62
C LYS A 186 -18.18 11.26 13.87
N LYS A 187 -18.67 10.36 14.73
CA LYS A 187 -18.01 9.09 15.05
C LYS A 187 -17.88 8.17 13.83
N GLN A 188 -18.98 8.00 13.09
CA GLN A 188 -19.03 7.22 11.85
C GLN A 188 -18.12 7.82 10.78
N ASN A 189 -18.07 9.15 10.66
CA ASN A 189 -17.17 9.85 9.74
C ASN A 189 -15.69 9.66 10.11
N ASN A 190 -15.36 9.68 11.40
CA ASN A 190 -14.01 9.38 11.87
C ASN A 190 -13.61 7.94 11.49
N GLN A 191 -14.47 6.95 11.74
CA GLN A 191 -14.22 5.56 11.33
C GLN A 191 -14.11 5.41 9.82
N LEU A 192 -15.02 6.03 9.05
CA LEU A 192 -14.96 6.03 7.58
C LEU A 192 -13.66 6.66 7.06
N THR A 193 -13.14 7.69 7.73
CA THR A 193 -11.86 8.31 7.40
C THR A 193 -10.70 7.32 7.58
N ALA A 194 -10.64 6.62 8.72
CA ALA A 194 -9.62 5.61 8.96
C ALA A 194 -9.71 4.45 7.95
N TRP A 195 -10.92 3.92 7.72
CA TRP A 195 -11.15 2.85 6.75
C TRP A 195 -10.85 3.26 5.32
N THR A 196 -11.10 4.52 4.98
CA THR A 196 -10.71 5.10 3.69
C THR A 196 -9.20 5.04 3.48
N ILE A 197 -8.41 5.35 4.51
CA ILE A 197 -6.94 5.30 4.39
C ILE A 197 -6.53 3.86 4.03
N ASN A 198 -7.10 2.86 4.71
CA ASN A 198 -6.82 1.45 4.42
C ASN A 198 -7.36 0.96 3.07
N ALA A 199 -8.61 1.24 2.74
CA ALA A 199 -9.28 0.66 1.58
C ALA A 199 -9.05 1.44 0.27
N VAL A 200 -8.69 2.71 0.34
CA VAL A 200 -8.51 3.58 -0.82
C VAL A 200 -7.05 4.00 -0.94
N VAL A 201 -6.53 4.73 0.05
CA VAL A 201 -5.17 5.32 -0.02
C VAL A 201 -4.10 4.24 -0.08
N ALA A 202 -4.21 3.19 0.75
CA ALA A 202 -3.27 2.08 0.74
C ALA A 202 -3.31 1.29 -0.60
N ASN A 203 -4.51 1.14 -1.17
CA ASN A 203 -4.70 0.47 -2.46
C ASN A 203 -4.16 1.29 -3.64
N ASP A 204 -4.25 2.61 -3.58
CA ASP A 204 -3.68 3.51 -4.59
C ASP A 204 -2.15 3.43 -4.69
N LEU A 205 -1.45 3.05 -3.61
CA LEU A 205 0.00 2.78 -3.65
C LEU A 205 0.37 1.54 -4.47
N SER A 206 -0.60 0.66 -4.73
CA SER A 206 -0.41 -0.55 -5.53
C SER A 206 -0.70 -0.34 -7.02
N THR A 207 -0.60 0.91 -7.49
CA THR A 207 -0.73 1.33 -8.89
C THR A 207 0.58 1.16 -9.67
N ASP A 208 0.45 1.21 -11.00
CA ASP A 208 1.57 1.35 -11.95
C ASP A 208 1.66 2.77 -12.54
N ASP A 209 0.79 3.68 -12.10
CA ASP A 209 0.80 5.08 -12.50
C ASP A 209 1.62 5.91 -11.50
N SER A 210 2.76 6.42 -11.97
CA SER A 210 3.65 7.29 -11.19
C SER A 210 2.99 8.56 -10.66
N PHE A 211 2.04 9.13 -11.40
CA PHE A 211 1.33 10.34 -10.98
C PHE A 211 0.37 10.03 -9.83
N GLN A 212 -0.44 8.98 -9.98
CA GLN A 212 -1.34 8.54 -8.92
C GLN A 212 -0.55 8.15 -7.67
N PHE A 213 0.55 7.39 -7.80
CA PHE A 213 1.40 7.02 -6.66
C PHE A 213 1.94 8.26 -5.92
N SER A 214 2.44 9.25 -6.67
CA SER A 214 2.99 10.49 -6.09
C SER A 214 1.91 11.33 -5.40
N LYS A 215 0.72 11.41 -6.00
CA LYS A 215 -0.45 12.08 -5.40
C LYS A 215 -0.85 11.42 -4.09
N THR A 216 -0.95 10.10 -4.07
CA THR A 216 -1.29 9.31 -2.88
C THR A 216 -0.22 9.47 -1.79
N ALA A 217 1.07 9.44 -2.14
CA ALA A 217 2.15 9.74 -1.20
C ALA A 217 2.01 11.16 -0.61
N GLY A 218 1.62 12.15 -1.43
CA GLY A 218 1.31 13.50 -0.96
C GLY A 218 0.19 13.54 0.08
N GLN A 219 -0.91 12.81 -0.17
CA GLN A 219 -2.04 12.68 0.77
C GLN A 219 -1.61 12.03 2.09
N ILE A 220 -0.76 10.99 2.03
CA ILE A 220 -0.23 10.34 3.24
C ILE A 220 0.62 11.33 4.03
N LYS A 221 1.49 12.11 3.37
CA LYS A 221 2.30 13.14 4.04
C LYS A 221 1.44 14.17 4.76
N GLU A 222 0.38 14.64 4.11
CA GLU A 222 -0.57 15.58 4.70
C GLU A 222 -1.27 14.97 5.92
N ALA A 223 -1.75 13.72 5.80
CA ALA A 223 -2.38 13.01 6.90
C ALA A 223 -1.43 12.84 8.10
N ILE A 224 -0.15 12.51 7.86
CA ILE A 224 0.87 12.44 8.92
C ILE A 224 1.07 13.80 9.59
N SER A 225 1.18 14.88 8.81
CA SER A 225 1.36 16.24 9.35
C SER A 225 0.18 16.69 10.21
N ASN A 226 -1.02 16.21 9.90
CA ASN A 226 -2.26 16.55 10.61
C ASN A 226 -2.50 15.72 11.87
N LEU A 227 -1.74 14.64 12.12
CA LEU A 227 -1.85 13.85 13.35
C LEU A 227 -1.43 14.66 14.59
N PRO A 228 -2.12 14.58 15.73
CA PRO A 228 -1.59 15.11 16.99
C PRO A 228 -0.36 14.32 17.45
N VAL A 229 0.51 14.97 18.24
CA VAL A 229 1.64 14.31 18.91
C VAL A 229 1.11 13.18 19.78
N ALA A 230 1.73 12.01 19.72
CA ALA A 230 1.34 10.88 20.55
C ALA A 230 1.79 11.10 22.00
N THR A 231 0.92 10.75 22.93
CA THR A 231 1.12 10.90 24.37
C THR A 231 1.58 9.59 25.00
N GLU A 232 2.08 9.64 26.23
CA GLU A 232 2.46 8.43 26.99
C GLU A 232 1.26 7.49 27.22
N ASP A 233 0.05 8.05 27.34
CA ASP A 233 -1.19 7.29 27.46
C ASP A 233 -1.47 6.46 26.20
N ASP A 234 -1.25 7.05 25.01
CA ASP A 234 -1.35 6.32 23.73
C ASP A 234 -0.37 5.13 23.68
N ASP A 235 0.84 5.29 24.25
CA ASP A 235 1.87 4.26 24.28
C ASP A 235 1.50 3.09 25.21
N ILE A 236 0.88 3.41 26.36
CA ILE A 236 0.38 2.41 27.33
C ILE A 236 -0.80 1.63 26.74
N GLU A 237 -1.75 2.32 26.10
CA GLU A 237 -2.91 1.70 25.45
C GLU A 237 -2.50 0.77 24.29
N GLU A 238 -1.47 1.13 23.52
CA GLU A 238 -0.90 0.25 22.49
C GLU A 238 -0.26 -1.00 23.11
N ALA A 239 0.53 -0.84 24.18
CA ALA A 239 1.17 -1.96 24.86
C ALA A 239 0.16 -2.92 25.51
N ALA A 240 -0.94 -2.40 26.06
CA ALA A 240 -2.01 -3.19 26.65
C ALA A 240 -2.76 -4.02 25.59
N ALA A 241 -3.14 -3.40 24.47
CA ALA A 241 -3.86 -4.10 23.40
C ALA A 241 -3.08 -5.29 22.83
N LEU A 242 -1.74 -5.23 22.84
CA LEU A 242 -0.90 -6.34 22.40
C LEU A 242 -0.86 -7.50 23.38
N LYS A 243 -0.90 -7.22 24.69
CA LYS A 243 -0.96 -8.27 25.70
C LYS A 243 -2.26 -9.08 25.55
N ASP A 244 -3.38 -8.39 25.35
CA ASP A 244 -4.68 -9.03 25.10
C ASP A 244 -4.65 -9.91 23.83
N GLU A 245 -4.01 -9.46 22.74
CA GLU A 245 -3.84 -10.29 21.52
C GLU A 245 -2.93 -11.50 21.75
N THR A 246 -1.88 -11.37 22.56
CA THR A 246 -1.00 -12.50 22.89
C THR A 246 -1.67 -13.52 23.83
N GLU A 247 -2.41 -13.07 24.84
CA GLU A 247 -3.11 -13.94 25.78
C GLU A 247 -4.25 -14.71 25.09
N THR A 248 -5.01 -14.06 24.20
CA THR A 248 -6.07 -14.71 23.40
C THR A 248 -5.53 -15.70 22.36
N THR A 249 -4.25 -15.64 22.01
CA THR A 249 -3.62 -16.59 21.07
C THR A 249 -3.08 -17.84 21.79
N ASP A 250 -2.82 -17.76 23.10
CA ASP A 250 -2.29 -18.88 23.89
C ASP A 250 -3.38 -19.81 24.44
N GLU A 251 -4.62 -19.33 24.62
CA GLU A 251 -5.74 -20.17 25.10
C GLU A 251 -6.27 -21.18 24.05
N ASP A 252 -5.96 -21.00 22.77
CA ASP A 252 -6.50 -21.82 21.67
C ASP A 252 -5.72 -23.13 21.42
N LYS A 253 -4.77 -23.51 22.31
CA LYS A 253 -3.97 -24.74 22.21
C LYS A 253 -4.26 -25.80 23.26
N GLN A 254 -5.23 -25.62 24.15
CA GLN A 254 -5.55 -26.62 25.17
C GLN A 254 -7.05 -26.89 25.28
N THR A 255 -7.57 -27.72 24.38
CA THR A 255 -8.77 -28.51 24.70
C THR A 255 -8.80 -29.83 23.94
N LYS A 256 -8.43 -30.92 24.64
CA LYS A 256 -9.08 -32.25 24.59
C LYS A 256 -8.41 -33.23 25.56
N GLN A 257 -8.97 -33.37 26.76
CA GLN A 257 -9.55 -34.63 27.25
C GLN A 257 -10.35 -34.41 28.55
N ASP A 258 -11.54 -35.00 28.57
CA ASP A 258 -12.61 -35.01 29.58
C ASP A 258 -12.14 -35.55 30.96
N VAL A 259 -12.79 -35.37 32.14
CA VAL A 259 -14.19 -35.59 32.54
C VAL A 259 -14.45 -34.95 33.95
N ALA A 260 -15.62 -34.31 34.12
CA ALA A 260 -16.47 -34.04 35.30
C ALA A 260 -15.91 -33.78 36.74
N ALA A 261 -16.37 -32.69 37.36
CA ALA A 261 -16.95 -32.66 38.71
C ALA A 261 -17.72 -31.34 38.97
N GLU A 262 -18.90 -31.46 39.59
CA GLU A 262 -19.86 -30.42 39.97
C GLU A 262 -19.42 -29.53 41.15
N GLU A 263 -20.07 -28.36 41.22
CA GLU A 263 -20.38 -27.50 42.40
C GLU A 263 -19.22 -26.96 43.29
N ASN A 264 -19.14 -25.63 43.44
CA ASN A 264 -19.92 -24.89 44.46
C ASN A 264 -19.59 -23.38 44.43
N ASN A 265 -20.62 -22.55 44.20
CA ASN A 265 -20.53 -21.10 44.25
C ASN A 265 -20.85 -20.65 45.69
N LYS A 266 -19.83 -20.27 46.47
CA LYS A 266 -20.02 -19.70 47.82
C LYS A 266 -19.53 -18.25 47.83
N GLN A 267 -20.46 -17.33 47.59
CA GLN A 267 -20.44 -16.03 48.25
C GLN A 267 -21.76 -15.89 49.03
N GLU A 268 -21.59 -15.56 50.29
CA GLU A 268 -22.54 -15.67 51.39
C GLU A 268 -23.86 -14.96 51.10
N SER A 269 -24.96 -15.71 51.18
CA SER A 269 -26.29 -15.13 51.35
C SER A 269 -26.61 -15.14 52.85
N ASP A 270 -26.92 -13.97 53.39
CA ASP A 270 -27.29 -13.70 54.78
C ASP A 270 -28.30 -14.73 55.32
N PRO A 271 -27.92 -15.59 56.29
CA PRO A 271 -28.74 -16.69 56.77
C PRO A 271 -29.98 -16.27 57.57
N PHE A 272 -30.18 -14.97 57.85
CA PHE A 272 -31.37 -14.46 58.55
C PHE A 272 -32.21 -13.46 57.74
N GLY A 273 -31.84 -13.16 56.49
CA GLY A 273 -32.67 -12.36 55.57
C GLY A 273 -33.06 -10.98 56.10
N LEU A 274 -32.20 -10.37 56.93
CA LEU A 274 -32.47 -9.10 57.62
C LEU A 274 -32.16 -7.89 56.73
N ASP A 275 -31.34 -8.07 55.69
CA ASP A 275 -30.99 -7.01 54.74
C ASP A 275 -32.19 -6.51 53.91
N ALA A 276 -33.26 -7.30 53.80
CA ALA A 276 -34.50 -6.87 53.15
C ALA A 276 -35.36 -5.92 54.02
N LEU A 277 -35.07 -5.81 55.32
CA LEU A 277 -35.86 -5.06 56.30
C LEU A 277 -35.22 -3.73 56.73
N ILE A 278 -34.04 -3.40 56.21
CA ILE A 278 -33.43 -2.08 56.42
C ILE A 278 -33.81 -1.21 55.21
N PRO A 279 -34.80 -0.29 55.32
CA PRO A 279 -35.03 0.70 54.29
C PRO A 279 -33.83 1.66 54.31
N ASN A 280 -32.83 1.40 53.47
CA ASN A 280 -31.68 2.28 53.40
C ASN A 280 -32.14 3.63 52.84
N SER A 281 -32.25 4.57 53.76
CA SER A 281 -32.71 5.92 53.59
C SER A 281 -31.74 6.72 52.71
N GLY A 282 -32.28 7.30 51.65
CA GLY A 282 -31.86 8.61 51.17
C GLY A 282 -30.55 8.68 50.39
N LYS A 283 -30.67 8.82 49.07
CA LYS A 283 -30.34 10.11 48.42
C LYS A 283 -30.90 10.15 47.00
N LYS A 284 -32.13 10.66 46.94
CA LYS A 284 -32.72 11.31 45.79
C LYS A 284 -32.01 12.66 45.63
N GLY A 285 -31.31 12.87 44.51
CA GLY A 285 -30.97 14.23 44.04
C GLY A 285 -29.54 14.49 43.60
N GLU A 286 -29.00 13.79 42.59
CA GLU A 286 -27.89 14.32 41.78
C GLU A 286 -27.81 13.65 40.39
N LYS A 287 -28.87 13.75 39.58
CA LYS A 287 -28.96 13.09 38.27
C LYS A 287 -28.67 13.99 37.06
N THR A 288 -28.17 15.21 37.25
CA THR A 288 -27.97 16.17 36.15
C THR A 288 -26.51 16.48 35.82
N LYS A 289 -25.54 16.25 36.71
CA LYS A 289 -24.10 16.51 36.44
C LYS A 289 -23.31 15.30 35.90
N GLY A 290 -23.74 14.07 36.22
CA GLY A 290 -23.05 12.85 35.78
C GLY A 290 -23.19 12.53 34.28
N LYS A 291 -24.24 13.05 33.62
CA LYS A 291 -24.52 12.74 32.21
C LYS A 291 -23.61 13.50 31.24
N GLU A 292 -23.24 14.75 31.55
CA GLU A 292 -22.26 15.52 30.76
C GLU A 292 -20.84 14.97 30.92
N ALA A 293 -20.42 14.65 32.14
CA ALA A 293 -19.10 14.06 32.38
C ALA A 293 -18.94 12.70 31.67
N ALA A 294 -19.94 11.82 31.76
CA ALA A 294 -19.92 10.53 31.08
C ALA A 294 -19.96 10.66 29.54
N THR A 295 -20.65 11.67 29.00
CA THR A 295 -20.68 11.93 27.56
C THR A 295 -19.33 12.45 27.06
N LYS A 296 -18.68 13.33 27.84
CA LYS A 296 -17.38 13.91 27.50
C LYS A 296 -16.26 12.85 27.53
N ILE A 297 -16.25 11.97 28.54
CA ILE A 297 -15.31 10.84 28.63
C ILE A 297 -15.48 9.93 27.41
N LYS A 298 -16.73 9.59 27.03
CA LYS A 298 -17.01 8.73 25.88
C LYS A 298 -16.59 9.36 24.55
N GLU A 299 -16.76 10.67 24.37
CA GLU A 299 -16.30 11.37 23.17
C GLU A 299 -14.77 11.39 23.08
N GLU A 300 -14.08 11.58 24.21
CA GLU A 300 -12.63 11.54 24.29
C GLU A 300 -12.10 10.14 23.93
N ASP A 301 -12.67 9.08 24.51
CA ASP A 301 -12.33 7.69 24.18
C ASP A 301 -12.55 7.38 22.69
N ASP A 302 -13.65 7.86 22.10
CA ASP A 302 -13.93 7.67 20.69
C ASP A 302 -12.92 8.41 19.79
N THR A 303 -12.42 9.57 20.22
CA THR A 303 -11.34 10.27 19.51
C THR A 303 -9.99 9.55 19.62
N LYS A 304 -9.65 9.00 20.79
CA LYS A 304 -8.44 8.20 20.98
C LYS A 304 -8.45 6.96 20.09
N ARG A 305 -9.56 6.22 20.08
CA ARG A 305 -9.75 5.05 19.19
C ARG A 305 -9.60 5.41 17.72
N PHE A 306 -10.17 6.54 17.30
CA PHE A 306 -10.01 7.03 15.94
C PHE A 306 -8.54 7.32 15.60
N LEU A 307 -7.83 8.04 16.47
CA LEU A 307 -6.42 8.36 16.28
C LEU A 307 -5.55 7.10 16.20
N LYS A 308 -5.83 6.11 17.05
CA LYS A 308 -5.19 4.79 16.99
C LYS A 308 -5.37 4.14 15.61
N SER A 309 -6.61 3.98 15.16
CA SER A 309 -6.91 3.40 13.85
C SER A 309 -6.32 4.20 12.68
N GLN A 310 -6.27 5.53 12.80
CA GLN A 310 -5.68 6.40 11.79
C GLN A 310 -4.16 6.22 11.72
N ARG A 311 -3.46 6.16 12.86
CA ARG A 311 -2.02 5.90 12.92
C ARG A 311 -1.67 4.53 12.36
N GLU A 312 -2.38 3.49 12.76
CA GLU A 312 -2.23 2.13 12.23
C GLU A 312 -2.40 2.09 10.70
N ALA A 313 -3.44 2.74 10.18
CA ALA A 313 -3.68 2.82 8.74
C ALA A 313 -2.55 3.51 7.96
N LEU A 314 -1.93 4.54 8.55
CA LEU A 314 -0.79 5.22 7.96
C LEU A 314 0.48 4.36 7.97
N ILE A 315 0.70 3.56 9.01
CA ILE A 315 1.80 2.58 9.05
C ILE A 315 1.64 1.55 7.93
N ILE A 316 0.44 0.99 7.74
CA ILE A 316 0.13 0.07 6.64
C ILE A 316 0.46 0.71 5.27
N CYS A 317 0.11 1.98 5.09
CA CYS A 317 0.43 2.72 3.87
C CYS A 317 1.96 2.84 3.66
N LEU A 318 2.73 3.15 4.70
CA LEU A 318 4.19 3.23 4.63
C LEU A 318 4.82 1.88 4.25
N GLU A 319 4.32 0.78 4.83
CA GLU A 319 4.77 -0.58 4.50
C GLU A 319 4.50 -0.95 3.04
N ILE A 320 3.29 -0.66 2.54
CA ILE A 320 2.93 -0.94 1.14
C ILE A 320 3.79 -0.12 0.19
N ALA A 321 4.01 1.16 0.49
CA ALA A 321 4.91 2.00 -0.30
C ALA A 321 6.33 1.43 -0.32
N ALA A 322 6.86 1.00 0.82
CA ALA A 322 8.19 0.42 0.93
C ALA A 322 8.37 -0.87 0.14
N ARG A 323 7.35 -1.73 0.07
CA ARG A 323 7.38 -2.94 -0.79
C ARG A 323 7.54 -2.63 -2.28
N ARG A 324 7.23 -1.40 -2.70
CA ARG A 324 7.38 -0.90 -4.08
C ARG A 324 8.74 -0.28 -4.36
N TYR A 325 9.67 -0.26 -3.39
CA TYR A 325 10.99 0.33 -3.58
C TYR A 325 11.85 -0.34 -4.67
N LYS A 326 11.55 -1.60 -4.97
CA LYS A 326 12.16 -2.31 -6.11
C LYS A 326 11.83 -1.68 -7.47
N THR A 327 10.80 -0.84 -7.55
CA THR A 327 10.36 -0.17 -8.77
C THR A 327 11.08 1.18 -8.91
N PRO A 328 11.97 1.38 -9.91
CA PRO A 328 12.85 2.55 -9.97
C PRO A 328 12.12 3.90 -9.94
N TRP A 329 10.99 4.01 -10.65
CA TRP A 329 10.24 5.26 -10.72
C TRP A 329 9.57 5.64 -9.39
N CYS A 330 9.33 4.70 -8.46
CA CYS A 330 8.76 5.00 -7.14
C CYS A 330 9.80 5.49 -6.12
N GLN A 331 11.08 5.16 -6.32
CA GLN A 331 12.10 5.20 -5.27
C GLN A 331 12.24 6.58 -4.62
N THR A 332 12.38 7.63 -5.42
CA THR A 332 12.51 8.99 -4.91
C THR A 332 11.29 9.43 -4.10
N VAL A 333 10.08 9.05 -4.53
CA VAL A 333 8.85 9.38 -3.82
C VAL A 333 8.80 8.66 -2.47
N ILE A 334 9.19 7.38 -2.44
CA ILE A 334 9.25 6.59 -1.20
C ILE A 334 10.31 7.15 -0.25
N ASP A 335 11.50 7.52 -0.77
CA ASP A 335 12.57 8.17 0.02
C ASP A 335 12.04 9.42 0.73
N ILE A 336 11.33 10.28 0.00
CA ILE A 336 10.73 11.52 0.54
C ILE A 336 9.61 11.20 1.55
N LEU A 337 8.75 10.25 1.25
CA LEU A 337 7.61 9.88 2.09
C LEU A 337 8.08 9.31 3.44
N VAL A 338 9.00 8.34 3.43
CA VAL A 338 9.48 7.70 4.65
C VAL A 338 10.36 8.65 5.46
N LYS A 339 11.15 9.50 4.80
CA LYS A 339 11.85 10.59 5.50
C LYS A 339 10.86 11.50 6.22
N HIS A 340 9.78 11.91 5.56
CA HIS A 340 8.76 12.76 6.18
C HIS A 340 8.08 12.11 7.39
N ALA A 341 7.80 10.80 7.30
CA ALA A 341 7.27 10.03 8.42
C ALA A 341 8.26 9.99 9.61
N HIS A 342 9.54 9.76 9.34
CA HIS A 342 10.60 9.77 10.35
C HIS A 342 10.79 11.16 10.98
N ASP A 343 10.79 12.22 10.18
CA ASP A 343 10.91 13.60 10.70
C ASP A 343 9.70 13.99 11.59
N ASN A 344 8.57 13.28 11.46
CA ASN A 344 7.36 13.44 12.27
C ASN A 344 7.09 12.25 13.22
N VAL A 345 8.13 11.47 13.55
CA VAL A 345 7.99 10.23 14.33
C VAL A 345 7.30 10.41 15.68
N ALA A 346 7.44 11.58 16.31
CA ALA A 346 6.77 11.92 17.58
C ALA A 346 5.22 11.87 17.51
N ARG A 347 4.62 11.90 16.31
CA ARG A 347 3.15 11.80 16.11
C ARG A 347 2.63 10.36 16.17
N PHE A 348 3.53 9.39 16.19
CA PHE A 348 3.24 7.96 16.28
C PHE A 348 3.53 7.42 17.68
N THR A 349 2.93 6.28 18.02
CA THR A 349 3.14 5.59 19.29
C THR A 349 4.47 4.84 19.32
N SER A 350 5.00 4.53 20.50
CA SER A 350 6.32 3.94 20.73
C SER A 350 6.69 2.80 19.76
N ARG A 351 5.82 1.79 19.59
CA ARG A 351 6.08 0.68 18.67
C ARG A 351 6.08 1.10 17.21
N GLN A 352 5.19 2.01 16.85
CA GLN A 352 5.12 2.58 15.51
C GLN A 352 6.36 3.43 15.22
N ARG A 353 6.92 4.13 16.23
CA ARG A 353 8.20 4.83 16.11
C ARG A 353 9.33 3.87 15.76
N ASP A 354 9.45 2.76 16.51
CA ASP A 354 10.46 1.73 16.23
C ASP A 354 10.30 1.16 14.80
N ALA A 355 9.07 0.94 14.36
CA ALA A 355 8.78 0.45 13.01
C ALA A 355 9.22 1.48 11.94
N ILE A 356 8.91 2.76 12.14
CA ILE A 356 9.31 3.85 11.25
C ILE A 356 10.85 4.00 11.22
N GLU A 357 11.51 3.90 12.37
CA GLU A 357 12.97 4.00 12.47
C GLU A 357 13.66 2.85 11.72
N LYS A 358 13.20 1.62 11.91
CA LYS A 358 13.70 0.44 11.16
C LYS A 358 13.46 0.60 9.66
N LEU A 359 12.26 1.04 9.29
CA LEU A 359 11.90 1.26 7.89
C LEU A 359 12.79 2.33 7.24
N TRP A 360 13.02 3.42 7.96
CA TRP A 360 13.86 4.52 7.50
C TRP A 360 15.33 4.13 7.40
N ALA A 361 15.87 3.38 8.35
CA ALA A 361 17.22 2.85 8.27
C ALA A 361 17.42 2.01 7.01
N SER A 362 16.49 1.08 6.73
CA SER A 362 16.49 0.26 5.52
C SER A 362 16.44 1.10 4.23
N ILE A 363 15.50 2.06 4.15
CA ILE A 363 15.37 2.91 2.96
C ILE A 363 16.57 3.84 2.77
N ARG A 364 17.10 4.41 3.85
CA ARG A 364 18.29 5.27 3.80
C ARG A 364 19.50 4.49 3.30
N GLU A 365 19.65 3.24 3.72
CA GLU A 365 20.70 2.36 3.22
C GLU A 365 20.53 2.10 1.72
N GLN A 366 19.33 1.72 1.29
CA GLN A 366 19.04 1.49 -0.13
C GLN A 366 19.25 2.73 -1.00
N HIS A 367 18.84 3.90 -0.52
CA HIS A 367 19.09 5.19 -1.16
C HIS A 367 20.58 5.50 -1.28
N THR A 368 21.37 5.22 -0.24
CA THR A 368 22.83 5.39 -0.25
C THR A 368 23.50 4.42 -1.22
N ARG A 369 23.06 3.14 -1.26
CA ARG A 369 23.53 2.15 -2.23
C ARG A 369 23.27 2.59 -3.67
N ARG A 370 22.06 3.09 -3.95
CA ARG A 370 21.67 3.63 -5.26
C ARG A 370 22.52 4.83 -5.68
N LYS A 371 22.78 5.77 -4.76
CA LYS A 371 23.65 6.93 -5.02
C LYS A 371 25.10 6.54 -5.30
N ASN A 372 25.59 5.51 -4.61
CA ASN A 372 26.97 5.07 -4.73
C ASN A 372 27.21 4.08 -5.89
N GLY A 373 26.16 3.73 -6.66
CA GLY A 373 26.25 2.76 -7.76
C GLY A 373 26.68 1.36 -7.30
N LYS A 374 26.49 1.01 -6.02
CA LYS A 374 26.91 -0.28 -5.46
C LYS A 374 25.76 -1.28 -5.55
N SER A 375 25.96 -2.36 -6.31
CA SER A 375 25.03 -3.48 -6.39
C SER A 375 24.94 -4.22 -5.05
N VAL A 376 23.91 -5.06 -4.88
CA VAL A 376 23.69 -5.95 -3.71
C VAL A 376 24.90 -6.83 -3.40
N THR A 377 25.76 -7.08 -4.39
CA THR A 377 27.01 -7.87 -4.26
C THR A 377 28.25 -7.04 -3.90
N GLY A 378 28.10 -5.74 -3.66
CA GLY A 378 29.21 -4.83 -3.36
C GLY A 378 30.07 -4.45 -4.58
N LYS A 379 29.78 -4.98 -5.77
CA LYS A 379 30.41 -4.56 -7.03
C LYS A 379 29.77 -3.27 -7.54
N LEU A 380 30.58 -2.40 -8.14
CA LEU A 380 30.11 -1.23 -8.88
C LEU A 380 29.21 -1.74 -10.01
N ASP A 381 27.94 -1.35 -10.00
CA ASP A 381 27.03 -1.63 -11.12
C ASP A 381 27.53 -0.78 -12.28
N VAL A 382 28.19 -1.45 -13.24
CA VAL A 382 28.62 -0.84 -14.50
C VAL A 382 27.34 -0.31 -15.15
N ASN A 383 27.22 1.01 -15.28
CA ASN A 383 26.00 1.62 -15.81
C ASN A 383 25.71 1.02 -17.19
N ALA A 384 24.44 0.88 -17.61
CA ALA A 384 24.10 0.32 -18.91
C ALA A 384 24.88 1.00 -20.05
N PHE A 385 25.16 2.30 -19.91
CA PHE A 385 26.05 3.04 -20.81
C PHE A 385 27.50 2.55 -20.79
N GLU A 386 28.10 2.33 -19.62
CA GLU A 386 29.46 1.81 -19.49
C GLU A 386 29.57 0.35 -19.96
N TRP A 387 28.52 -0.45 -19.75
CA TRP A 387 28.43 -1.82 -20.26
C TRP A 387 28.32 -1.83 -21.78
N LEU A 388 27.48 -0.97 -22.37
CA LEU A 388 27.44 -0.77 -23.81
C LEU A 388 28.78 -0.22 -24.32
N GLN A 389 29.40 0.72 -23.62
CA GLN A 389 30.69 1.28 -24.00
C GLN A 389 31.76 0.21 -23.99
N GLN A 390 31.85 -0.64 -22.96
CA GLN A 390 32.78 -1.78 -22.95
C GLN A 390 32.48 -2.78 -24.07
N LYS A 391 31.20 -3.05 -24.32
CA LYS A 391 30.77 -3.95 -25.40
C LYS A 391 31.21 -3.43 -26.77
N TYR A 392 31.00 -2.14 -27.03
CA TYR A 392 31.31 -1.52 -28.32
C TYR A 392 32.75 -0.97 -28.42
N ALA A 393 33.49 -0.82 -27.31
CA ALA A 393 34.86 -0.30 -27.31
C ALA A 393 35.82 -1.17 -28.13
N ASN A 394 35.58 -2.49 -28.14
CA ASN A 394 36.35 -3.45 -28.93
C ASN A 394 35.63 -3.91 -30.21
N GLU A 395 34.40 -3.43 -30.45
CA GLU A 395 33.59 -3.84 -31.58
C GLU A 395 33.83 -2.89 -32.76
N LYS A 396 34.43 -3.41 -33.83
CA LYS A 396 34.66 -2.63 -35.07
C LYS A 396 33.33 -2.44 -35.80
N ILE A 397 32.67 -1.31 -35.54
CA ILE A 397 31.46 -0.92 -36.26
C ILE A 397 31.85 -0.53 -37.69
N SER A 398 31.67 -1.46 -38.63
CA SER A 398 31.80 -1.16 -40.05
C SER A 398 30.61 -0.32 -40.49
N ILE A 399 30.86 0.93 -40.90
CA ILE A 399 29.85 1.90 -41.41
C ILE A 399 29.13 1.38 -42.68
N ARG A 400 29.60 0.27 -43.25
CA ARG A 400 28.95 -0.42 -44.36
C ARG A 400 28.78 -1.87 -43.93
N HIS A 401 27.55 -2.35 -43.85
CA HIS A 401 27.18 -3.75 -43.55
C HIS A 401 27.93 -4.74 -44.46
N ALA A 402 29.18 -5.05 -44.13
CA ALA A 402 30.03 -5.98 -44.86
C ALA A 402 31.05 -6.56 -43.88
N VAL A 403 30.85 -7.83 -43.55
CA VAL A 403 31.78 -8.62 -42.75
C VAL A 403 32.94 -8.99 -43.67
N GLY A 404 34.15 -8.55 -43.34
CA GLY A 404 35.38 -8.93 -44.04
C GLY A 404 36.06 -7.76 -44.75
N GLY A 405 37.14 -7.26 -44.15
CA GLY A 405 38.00 -6.27 -44.78
C GLY A 405 39.05 -5.76 -43.80
N SER A 406 40.14 -6.49 -43.69
CA SER A 406 41.37 -6.03 -43.01
C SER A 406 41.79 -4.69 -43.60
N GLY A 407 41.79 -3.64 -42.78
CA GLY A 407 42.12 -2.29 -43.23
C GLY A 407 42.20 -1.33 -42.05
N ASP A 408 43.42 -1.06 -41.62
CA ASP A 408 43.78 -0.14 -40.56
C ASP A 408 43.40 1.30 -40.95
N ARG A 409 42.35 1.86 -40.36
CA ARG A 409 42.04 3.29 -40.51
C ARG A 409 41.62 3.86 -39.15
N ARG A 410 42.53 4.65 -38.56
CA ARG A 410 42.28 5.50 -37.39
C ARG A 410 41.11 6.44 -37.71
N ALA A 411 40.11 6.47 -36.84
CA ALA A 411 38.98 7.38 -36.94
C ALA A 411 39.46 8.83 -36.79
N GLN A 412 39.25 9.66 -37.81
CA GLN A 412 39.38 11.10 -37.69
C GLN A 412 38.15 11.64 -36.97
N GLN A 413 38.41 12.39 -35.90
CA GLN A 413 37.47 13.09 -35.03
C GLN A 413 36.72 14.16 -35.83
N TRP A 414 35.40 14.01 -35.97
CA TRP A 414 34.53 15.06 -36.51
C TRP A 414 34.05 15.93 -35.34
N LEU A 415 34.71 17.07 -35.17
CA LEU A 415 34.15 18.25 -34.50
C LEU A 415 33.59 19.16 -35.61
N GLY A 416 32.28 19.39 -35.55
CA GLY A 416 31.53 20.28 -36.41
C GLY A 416 30.12 20.42 -35.87
#